data_AF-A0A7X8KPQ0-F1
#
_entry.id   AF-A0A7X8KPQ0-F1
#
_cell.length_a   1.000
_cell.length_b   1.000
_cell.length_c   1.000
_cell.angle_alpha   90.00
_cell.angle_beta   90.00
_cell.angle_gamma   90.00
#
_symmetry.space_group_name_H-M   'P 1'
#
loop_
_entity.id
_entity.type
_entity.pdbx_description
1 polymer ?
#
loop_
_entity_poly.entity_id
_entity_poly.type
_entity_poly.pdbx_seq_one_letter_code
_entity_poly.pdbx_strand_id
1 'polypeptide(L)'
;MYKIAVIGDRESVLSFKALGIETVPVNDAAEAKEQLHRMAEEGYAVIYLTEQLATDLKHELAVYAERVTPAIILMPGQGESLGIGLKAVKEAVERAVGADILGE
;
A
#
# COMPACT_ATOMS: atom_id res chain seq x y z
N MET A 1 8.75 0.13 19.55
CA MET A 1 8.81 -1.01 18.60
C MET A 1 7.90 -0.65 17.45
N TYR A 2 8.38 -0.69 16.21
CA TYR A 2 7.57 -0.28 15.05
C TYR A 2 6.58 -1.38 14.68
N LYS A 3 5.33 -0.99 14.39
CA LYS A 3 4.27 -1.92 13.97
C LYS A 3 4.22 -2.01 12.44
N ILE A 4 3.85 -3.18 11.94
CA ILE A 4 3.67 -3.48 10.51
C ILE A 4 2.29 -4.09 10.34
N ALA A 5 1.55 -3.62 9.33
CA ALA A 5 0.23 -4.15 8.99
C ALA A 5 0.10 -4.47 7.50
N VAL A 6 -0.86 -5.33 7.17
CA VAL A 6 -1.33 -5.61 5.81
C VAL A 6 -2.83 -5.36 5.74
N ILE A 7 -3.26 -4.52 4.81
CA ILE A 7 -4.67 -4.21 4.50
C ILE A 7 -4.99 -4.79 3.11
N GLY A 8 -6.09 -5.53 3.01
CA GLY A 8 -6.46 -6.17 1.76
C GLY A 8 -7.68 -7.07 1.90
N ASP A 9 -8.06 -7.75 0.82
CA ASP A 9 -9.10 -8.76 0.90
C ASP A 9 -8.65 -9.93 1.79
N ARG A 10 -9.64 -10.62 2.37
CA ARG A 10 -9.41 -11.66 3.36
C ARG A 10 -8.46 -12.76 2.89
N GLU A 11 -8.57 -13.21 1.64
CA GLU A 11 -7.78 -14.36 1.18
C GLU A 11 -6.33 -13.96 0.91
N SER A 12 -6.10 -12.73 0.42
CA SER A 12 -4.75 -12.20 0.19
C SER A 12 -3.97 -11.97 1.48
N VAL A 13 -4.63 -11.49 2.54
CA VAL A 13 -3.92 -11.03 3.75
C VAL A 13 -3.76 -12.08 4.84
N LEU A 14 -4.62 -13.11 4.89
CA LEU A 14 -4.62 -14.07 5.99
C LEU A 14 -3.30 -14.85 6.14
N SER A 15 -2.57 -15.06 5.04
CA SER A 15 -1.27 -15.73 5.03
C SER A 15 -0.21 -14.99 5.87
N PHE A 16 -0.28 -13.66 5.95
CA PHE A 16 0.67 -12.84 6.70
C PHE A 16 0.51 -12.96 8.22
N LYS A 17 -0.65 -13.45 8.70
CA LYS A 17 -0.89 -13.68 10.13
C LYS A 17 0.07 -14.73 10.70
N ALA A 18 0.44 -15.72 9.89
CA ALA A 18 1.41 -16.75 10.27
C ALA A 18 2.83 -16.17 10.51
N LEU A 19 3.13 -15.01 9.90
CA LEU A 19 4.39 -14.29 10.07
C LEU A 19 4.36 -13.29 11.24
N GLY A 20 3.26 -13.22 11.99
CA GLY A 20 3.09 -12.28 13.10
C GLY A 20 2.88 -10.82 12.65
N ILE A 21 2.56 -10.58 11.38
CA ILE A 21 2.20 -9.26 10.87
C ILE A 21 0.71 -9.03 11.16
N GLU A 22 0.34 -7.81 11.54
CA GLU A 22 -1.06 -7.46 11.78
C GLU A 22 -1.84 -7.49 10.46
N THR A 23 -2.84 -8.36 10.35
CA THR A 23 -3.65 -8.54 9.15
C THR A 23 -5.02 -7.91 9.33
N VAL A 24 -5.35 -6.96 8.45
CA VAL A 24 -6.62 -6.22 8.51
C VAL A 24 -7.40 -6.50 7.23
N PRO A 25 -8.22 -7.57 7.23
CA PRO A 25 -9.09 -7.85 6.10
C PRO A 25 -10.17 -6.78 6.01
N VAL A 26 -10.40 -6.24 4.82
CA VAL A 26 -11.40 -5.22 4.54
C VAL A 26 -12.26 -5.62 3.33
N ASN A 27 -13.49 -5.13 3.28
CA ASN A 27 -14.46 -5.47 2.24
C ASN A 27 -14.50 -4.45 1.10
N ASP A 28 -14.15 -3.20 1.38
CA ASP A 28 -14.19 -2.11 0.42
C ASP A 28 -13.14 -1.02 0.71
N ALA A 29 -13.05 -0.05 -0.20
CA ALA A 29 -12.13 1.07 -0.11
C ALA A 29 -12.45 2.03 1.06
N ALA A 30 -13.71 2.13 1.49
CA ALA A 30 -14.08 3.01 2.60
C ALA A 30 -13.56 2.46 3.93
N GLU A 31 -13.71 1.15 4.15
CA GLU A 31 -13.14 0.45 5.30
C GLU A 31 -11.61 0.50 5.27
N ALA A 32 -11.00 0.27 4.09
CA ALA A 32 -9.56 0.38 3.91
C ALA A 32 -9.03 1.78 4.26
N LYS A 33 -9.73 2.84 3.85
CA LYS A 33 -9.40 4.23 4.18
C LYS A 33 -9.38 4.45 5.69
N GLU A 34 -10.44 4.04 6.38
CA GLU A 34 -10.56 4.22 7.83
C GLU A 34 -9.41 3.51 8.57
N GLN A 35 -9.11 2.26 8.18
CA GLN A 35 -8.02 1.49 8.77
C GLN A 35 -6.65 2.12 8.50
N LEU A 36 -6.43 2.61 7.28
CA LEU A 36 -5.19 3.29 6.91
C LEU A 36 -4.95 4.55 7.78
N HIS A 37 -5.98 5.39 7.95
CA HIS A 37 -5.89 6.58 8.79
C HIS A 37 -5.64 6.22 10.26
N ARG A 38 -6.41 5.28 10.81
CA ARG A 38 -6.22 4.80 12.19
C ARG A 38 -4.79 4.31 12.43
N MET A 39 -4.26 3.47 11.54
CA MET A 39 -2.89 2.95 11.67
C MET A 39 -1.82 4.03 11.51
N ALA A 40 -2.04 5.02 10.66
CA ALA A 40 -1.14 6.16 10.56
C ALA A 40 -1.07 6.94 11.89
N GLU A 41 -2.21 7.16 12.54
CA GLU A 41 -2.30 7.82 13.86
C GLU A 41 -1.68 6.97 14.98
N GLU A 42 -1.83 5.65 14.90
CA GLU A 42 -1.22 4.70 15.86
C GLU A 42 0.30 4.52 15.68
N GLY A 43 0.92 5.16 14.70
CA GLY A 43 2.37 5.17 14.51
C GLY A 43 2.94 3.90 13.88
N TYR A 44 2.21 3.27 12.96
CA TYR A 44 2.73 2.15 12.17
C TYR A 44 3.88 2.63 11.27
N ALA A 45 4.91 1.80 11.11
CA ALA A 45 6.03 2.14 10.23
C ALA A 45 5.75 1.75 8.79
N VAL A 46 5.18 0.57 8.56
CA VAL A 46 4.92 0.02 7.24
C VAL A 46 3.50 -0.51 7.18
N ILE A 47 2.79 -0.16 6.12
CA ILE A 47 1.46 -0.68 5.82
C ILE A 47 1.49 -1.22 4.39
N TYR A 48 1.32 -2.53 4.25
CA TYR A 48 1.08 -3.13 2.94
C TYR A 48 -0.38 -2.95 2.56
N LEU A 49 -0.65 -2.59 1.31
CA LEU A 49 -2.00 -2.37 0.78
C LEU A 49 -2.14 -3.06 -0.57
N THR A 50 -3.24 -3.77 -0.79
CA THR A 50 -3.49 -4.38 -2.11
C THR A 50 -3.71 -3.32 -3.20
N GLU A 51 -3.21 -3.57 -4.41
CA GLU A 51 -3.35 -2.64 -5.54
C GLU A 51 -4.81 -2.38 -5.91
N GLN A 52 -5.70 -3.35 -5.71
CA GLN A 52 -7.15 -3.22 -5.94
C GLN A 52 -7.79 -2.17 -5.03
N LEU A 53 -7.30 -1.98 -3.81
CA LEU A 53 -7.78 -0.91 -2.91
C LEU A 53 -7.10 0.42 -3.25
N ALA A 54 -5.85 0.37 -3.70
CA ALA A 54 -5.06 1.56 -4.05
C ALA A 54 -5.67 2.36 -5.21
N THR A 55 -6.44 1.72 -6.11
CA THR A 55 -7.13 2.43 -7.21
C THR A 55 -8.09 3.50 -6.70
N ASP A 56 -8.74 3.24 -5.56
CA ASP A 56 -9.76 4.10 -4.97
C ASP A 56 -9.22 5.01 -3.86
N LEU A 57 -8.02 4.73 -3.35
CA LEU A 57 -7.37 5.44 -2.23
C LEU A 57 -6.29 6.44 -2.67
N LYS A 58 -6.28 6.85 -3.96
CA LYS A 58 -5.19 7.68 -4.52
C LYS A 58 -4.95 8.98 -3.74
N HIS A 59 -6.01 9.61 -3.26
CA HIS A 59 -5.91 10.86 -2.51
C HIS A 59 -5.24 10.63 -1.15
N GLU A 60 -5.66 9.58 -0.45
CA GLU A 60 -5.13 9.19 0.85
C GLU A 60 -3.66 8.78 0.75
N LEU A 61 -3.30 7.98 -0.27
CA LEU A 61 -1.92 7.58 -0.52
C LEU A 61 -0.99 8.78 -0.77
N ALA A 62 -1.45 9.79 -1.51
CA ALA A 62 -0.68 11.00 -1.77
C ALA A 62 -0.34 11.78 -0.48
N VAL A 63 -1.24 11.80 0.51
CA VAL A 63 -1.01 12.45 1.81
C VAL A 63 0.15 11.81 2.58
N TYR A 64 0.35 10.50 2.43
CA TYR A 64 1.39 9.74 3.11
C TYR A 64 2.69 9.63 2.32
N ALA A 65 2.65 9.81 1.00
CA ALA A 65 3.83 9.71 0.13
C ALA A 65 4.95 10.71 0.49
N GLU A 66 4.61 11.85 1.06
CA GLU A 66 5.59 12.86 1.52
C GLU A 66 6.04 12.67 2.98
N ARG A 67 5.50 11.66 3.67
CA ARG A 67 5.80 11.40 5.09
C ARG A 67 6.80 10.26 5.24
N VAL A 68 7.56 10.29 6.34
CA VAL A 68 8.48 9.20 6.70
C VAL A 68 7.71 7.96 7.15
N THR A 69 6.62 8.13 7.91
CA THR A 69 5.77 7.04 8.39
C THR A 69 4.28 7.41 8.34
N PRO A 70 3.39 6.44 8.04
CA PRO A 70 3.71 5.09 7.58
C PRO A 70 4.21 5.07 6.12
N ALA A 71 5.15 4.18 5.80
CA ALA A 71 5.47 3.84 4.43
C ALA A 71 4.40 2.87 3.89
N ILE A 72 3.69 3.29 2.85
CA ILE A 72 2.63 2.48 2.24
C ILE A 72 3.19 1.74 1.03
N ILE A 73 3.18 0.41 1.10
CA ILE A 73 3.76 -0.46 0.07
C ILE A 73 2.64 -1.21 -0.64
N LEU A 74 2.53 -1.03 -1.94
CA LEU A 74 1.52 -1.72 -2.74
C LEU A 74 1.94 -3.18 -2.98
N MET A 75 0.97 -4.10 -2.84
CA MET A 75 1.14 -5.52 -3.13
C MET A 75 0.00 -6.02 -4.03
N PRO A 76 0.19 -7.10 -4.78
CA PRO A 76 -0.92 -7.75 -5.45
C PRO A 76 -1.94 -8.26 -4.41
N GLY A 77 -3.23 -8.04 -4.65
CA GLY A 77 -4.31 -8.74 -3.98
C GLY A 77 -4.71 -10.00 -4.74
N GLN A 78 -6.00 -10.35 -4.71
CA GLN A 78 -6.50 -11.45 -5.52
C GLN A 78 -6.44 -11.14 -7.02
N GLY A 79 -5.87 -12.08 -7.78
CA GLY A 79 -5.71 -11.97 -9.22
C GLY A 79 -4.36 -11.36 -9.62
N GLU A 80 -4.31 -10.83 -10.83
CA GLU A 80 -3.10 -10.22 -11.38
C GLU A 80 -2.84 -8.84 -10.75
N SER A 81 -1.56 -8.47 -10.70
CA SER A 81 -1.18 -7.10 -10.33
C SER A 81 -1.72 -6.11 -11.36
N LEU A 82 -2.19 -4.97 -10.88
CA LEU A 82 -2.61 -3.83 -11.69
C LEU A 82 -1.41 -2.97 -12.14
N GLY A 83 -0.19 -3.31 -11.71
CA GLY A 83 1.05 -2.62 -12.07
C GLY A 83 1.14 -1.20 -11.51
N ILE A 84 0.33 -0.85 -10.51
CA ILE A 84 0.28 0.51 -9.95
C ILE A 84 1.60 0.85 -9.27
N GLY A 85 2.15 -0.07 -8.49
CA GLY A 85 3.43 0.12 -7.82
C GLY A 85 4.57 0.35 -8.82
N LEU A 86 4.67 -0.51 -9.84
CA LEU A 86 5.70 -0.38 -10.87
C LEU A 86 5.56 0.92 -11.67
N LYS A 87 4.34 1.30 -12.02
CA LYS A 87 4.05 2.56 -12.69
C LYS A 87 4.47 3.77 -11.83
N ALA A 88 4.19 3.76 -10.54
CA ALA A 88 4.60 4.83 -9.63
C ALA A 88 6.14 4.98 -9.56
N VAL A 89 6.87 3.86 -9.57
CA VAL A 89 8.34 3.87 -9.63
C VAL A 89 8.82 4.48 -10.95
N LYS A 90 8.24 4.06 -12.09
CA LYS A 90 8.57 4.63 -13.41
C LYS A 90 8.33 6.14 -13.47
N GLU A 91 7.17 6.60 -13.02
CA GLU A 91 6.84 8.03 -12.97
C GLU A 91 7.79 8.83 -12.06
N ALA A 92 8.20 8.24 -10.93
CA ALA A 92 9.17 8.88 -10.03
C ALA A 92 10.56 8.99 -10.69
N VAL A 93 10.98 7.96 -11.40
CA VAL A 93 12.24 7.93 -12.14
C VAL A 93 12.23 8.96 -13.28
N GLU A 94 11.19 8.97 -14.11
CA GLU A 94 11.05 9.94 -15.19
C GLU A 94 11.06 11.39 -14.66
N ARG A 95 10.41 11.65 -13.53
CA ARG A 95 10.40 12.97 -12.89
C ARG A 95 11.78 13.38 -12.37
N ALA A 96 12.53 12.44 -11.80
CA ALA A 96 13.82 12.71 -11.19
C ALA A 96 14.96 12.82 -12.21
N VAL A 97 14.94 11.99 -13.26
CA VAL A 97 16.02 11.85 -14.25
C VAL A 97 15.68 12.55 -15.57
N GLY A 98 14.39 12.79 -15.86
CA GLY A 98 13.92 13.37 -17.12
C GLY A 98 13.80 12.37 -18.27
N ALA A 99 14.02 11.08 -18.02
CA ALA A 99 13.94 10.02 -19.00
C ALA A 99 13.51 8.70 -18.34
N ASP A 100 12.85 7.85 -19.13
CA ASP A 100 12.62 6.46 -18.74
C ASP A 100 13.94 5.67 -18.85
N ILE A 101 14.45 5.25 -17.70
CA ILE A 101 15.69 4.47 -17.59
C ILE A 101 15.45 3.03 -17.12
N LEU A 102 14.19 2.66 -16.83
CA LEU A 102 13.88 1.33 -16.27
C LEU A 102 13.76 0.26 -17.35
N GLY A 103 13.67 0.64 -18.62
CA GLY A 103 13.45 -0.29 -19.73
C GLY A 103 12.08 -0.99 -19.63
N GLU A 104 11.78 -1.85 -20.61
CA GLU A 104 10.66 -2.80 -20.54
C GLU A 104 11.11 -4.14 -19.95
#